data_AF-A0A6P2F8B1-F1
#
_entry.id   AF-A0A6P2F8B1-F1
#
_cell.length_a   1.000
_cell.length_b   1.000
_cell.length_c   1.000
_cell.angle_alpha   90.00
_cell.angle_beta   90.00
_cell.angle_gamma   90.00
#
_symmetry.space_group_name_H-M   'P 1'
#
loop_
_entity.id
_entity.type
_entity.pdbx_description
1 polymer ?
#
loop_
_entity_poly.entity_id
_entity_poly.type
_entity_poly.pdbx_seq_one_letter_code
_entity_poly.pdbx_strand_id
1 'polypeptide(L)'
;MILRSPLPLAVAAAASFMLGGCSTQSRMSAEAAAPAPAAQAAPAPAAPPAPPPVPEGLSYRELSELLAVGTEKSVKQNVVGQTVLLNLARARGRNAPAGTYTAENGDPVFFRCRAVAGGFTGGEVTTKVQDLRFVARTKQKILDLERCSPTAAEPARAAAAPAPAPATAPAPAAPQPAPAPRTGGPAKPGMDAQGNVLDSSKVEAGSGRTVKGLNEYEGEITGNPAANSKFTRLQIGMPVRQVTDLAGPPTDQGAYITGKAWIPFYFGADRHRFEMTYKGQGRLIFAGGGMGDFGSGYLIWIIHNPNEPGYR
;
A
#
# COMPACT_ATOMS: atom_id res chain seq x y z
N MET A 1 -37.55 -32.02 57.45
CA MET A 1 -37.39 -30.90 58.39
C MET A 1 -36.01 -31.04 59.02
N ILE A 2 -35.09 -30.11 58.71
CA ILE A 2 -33.98 -29.68 59.56
C ILE A 2 -32.83 -30.71 59.82
N LEU A 3 -31.63 -30.24 59.44
CA LEU A 3 -30.31 -30.39 60.09
C LEU A 3 -29.32 -31.50 59.69
N ARG A 4 -28.12 -30.97 59.39
CA ARG A 4 -26.79 -31.32 59.92
C ARG A 4 -25.94 -32.36 59.16
N SER A 5 -24.80 -31.85 58.71
CA SER A 5 -23.54 -32.56 58.43
C SER A 5 -23.12 -33.48 59.58
N PRO A 6 -22.23 -34.43 59.27
CA PRO A 6 -20.96 -34.47 60.00
C PRO A 6 -19.71 -34.84 59.14
N LEU A 7 -18.57 -34.23 59.49
CA LEU A 7 -17.18 -34.75 59.36
C LEU A 7 -17.01 -35.99 60.29
N PRO A 8 -15.97 -36.88 60.21
CA PRO A 8 -14.53 -36.61 60.45
C PRO A 8 -13.59 -37.56 59.62
N LEU A 9 -12.24 -37.57 59.59
CA LEU A 9 -11.12 -37.76 60.56
C LEU A 9 -9.82 -37.37 59.78
N ALA A 10 -8.83 -36.60 60.25
CA ALA A 10 -7.92 -36.65 61.42
C ALA A 10 -6.67 -37.56 61.24
N VAL A 11 -5.45 -36.95 61.35
CA VAL A 11 -4.17 -37.34 62.01
C VAL A 11 -3.10 -36.30 61.57
N ALA A 12 -2.71 -35.28 62.36
CA ALA A 12 -1.66 -35.20 63.42
C ALA A 12 -0.20 -35.42 62.90
N ALA A 13 0.90 -34.73 63.26
CA ALA A 13 1.33 -33.73 64.26
C ALA A 13 2.65 -33.06 63.72
N ALA A 14 2.94 -31.75 63.85
CA ALA A 14 3.67 -31.04 64.94
C ALA A 14 4.96 -31.73 65.47
N ALA A 15 6.07 -31.09 65.85
CA ALA A 15 6.69 -29.76 65.68
C ALA A 15 8.08 -29.82 66.37
N SER A 16 9.00 -28.91 65.97
CA SER A 16 10.11 -28.32 66.77
C SER A 16 11.38 -29.11 67.08
N PHE A 17 12.56 -28.53 66.81
CA PHE A 17 13.45 -28.02 67.86
C PHE A 17 14.53 -27.05 67.30
N MET A 18 14.76 -25.99 68.08
CA MET A 18 15.74 -24.90 67.94
C MET A 18 17.20 -25.38 67.97
N LEU A 19 18.12 -24.57 67.41
CA LEU A 19 19.33 -24.05 68.11
C LEU A 19 20.16 -23.15 67.18
N GLY A 20 20.30 -21.88 67.55
CA GLY A 20 21.28 -20.96 67.00
C GLY A 20 22.59 -20.99 67.81
N GLY A 21 23.71 -20.67 67.17
CA GLY A 21 25.02 -20.50 67.81
C GLY A 21 26.02 -19.80 66.89
N CYS A 22 26.50 -18.64 67.33
CA CYS A 22 27.54 -17.81 66.72
C CYS A 22 28.96 -18.31 67.08
N SER A 23 29.94 -18.15 66.18
CA SER A 23 31.28 -17.53 66.42
C SER A 23 32.15 -17.64 65.14
N THR A 24 32.57 -16.51 64.53
CA THR A 24 33.89 -15.83 64.66
C THR A 24 35.08 -16.58 64.02
N GLN A 25 35.64 -16.10 62.89
CA GLN A 25 37.10 -15.99 62.67
C GLN A 25 37.47 -15.23 61.36
N SER A 26 38.41 -14.30 61.54
CA SER A 26 39.21 -13.41 60.66
C SER A 26 39.83 -14.00 59.36
N ARG A 27 39.92 -13.24 58.24
CA ARG A 27 41.10 -12.49 57.66
C ARG A 27 42.40 -13.33 57.57
N MET A 28 43.18 -13.44 56.47
CA MET A 28 43.56 -12.51 55.39
C MET A 28 44.21 -13.27 54.19
N SER A 29 44.03 -12.69 52.99
CA SER A 29 44.93 -12.54 51.81
C SER A 29 45.78 -13.69 51.23
N ALA A 30 45.53 -13.99 49.94
CA ALA A 30 46.59 -14.13 48.92
C ALA A 30 46.02 -13.84 47.51
N GLU A 31 46.85 -13.20 46.70
CA GLU A 31 46.60 -12.49 45.45
C GLU A 31 46.87 -13.35 44.21
N ALA A 32 46.03 -13.27 43.16
CA ALA A 32 46.41 -13.53 41.77
C ALA A 32 45.31 -13.14 40.75
N ALA A 33 45.66 -12.16 39.91
CA ALA A 33 45.32 -11.95 38.49
C ALA A 33 43.89 -12.24 37.95
N ALA A 34 43.25 -11.17 37.47
CA ALA A 34 41.96 -11.16 36.77
C ALA A 34 42.00 -11.81 35.37
N PRO A 35 40.94 -12.54 34.97
CA PRO A 35 40.50 -12.64 33.58
C PRO A 35 39.33 -11.67 33.31
N ALA A 36 39.39 -11.01 32.15
CA ALA A 36 38.37 -10.07 31.66
C ALA A 36 36.97 -10.73 31.54
N PRO A 37 35.87 -9.99 31.81
CA PRO A 37 34.53 -10.53 31.61
C PRO A 37 34.22 -10.66 30.11
N ALA A 38 33.83 -11.87 29.72
CA ALA A 38 33.30 -12.16 28.39
C ALA A 38 32.08 -11.28 28.09
N ALA A 39 32.11 -10.59 26.96
CA ALA A 39 31.00 -9.82 26.43
C ALA A 39 29.81 -10.75 26.16
N GLN A 40 28.70 -10.53 26.87
CA GLN A 40 27.42 -11.15 26.57
C GLN A 40 26.94 -10.65 25.21
N ALA A 41 26.68 -11.57 24.28
CA ALA A 41 26.10 -11.27 22.98
C ALA A 41 24.70 -10.68 23.16
N ALA A 42 24.44 -9.56 22.49
CA ALA A 42 23.14 -8.90 22.47
C ALA A 42 22.06 -9.83 21.87
N PRO A 43 20.82 -9.78 22.36
CA PRO A 43 19.71 -10.50 21.76
C PRO A 43 19.46 -9.99 20.33
N ALA A 44 19.22 -10.91 19.41
CA ALA A 44 18.92 -10.61 18.02
C ALA A 44 17.71 -9.66 17.90
N PRO A 45 17.72 -8.69 16.96
CA PRO A 45 16.59 -7.79 16.76
C PRO A 45 15.37 -8.60 16.31
N ALA A 46 14.23 -8.31 16.95
CA ALA A 46 12.94 -8.90 16.63
C ALA A 46 12.61 -8.70 15.14
N ALA A 47 12.12 -9.76 14.51
CA ALA A 47 11.64 -9.73 13.12
C ALA A 47 10.62 -8.60 12.93
N PRO A 48 10.64 -7.88 11.79
CA PRO A 48 9.69 -6.82 11.51
C PRO A 48 8.25 -7.37 11.54
N PRO A 49 7.27 -6.59 12.05
CA PRO A 49 5.88 -7.01 12.09
C PRO A 49 5.38 -7.30 10.68
N ALA A 50 4.66 -8.42 10.52
CA ALA A 50 4.02 -8.79 9.27
C ALA A 50 3.17 -7.63 8.72
N PRO A 51 3.16 -7.40 7.40
CA PRO A 51 2.32 -6.36 6.80
C PRO A 51 0.85 -6.58 7.17
N PRO A 52 0.07 -5.50 7.40
CA PRO A 52 -1.35 -5.63 7.73
C PRO A 52 -2.09 -6.38 6.62
N PRO A 53 -3.09 -7.22 6.94
CA PRO A 53 -3.85 -7.94 5.95
C PRO A 53 -4.53 -6.94 5.00
N VAL A 54 -4.25 -7.09 3.71
CA VAL A 54 -5.02 -6.47 2.62
C VAL A 54 -6.49 -6.85 2.86
N PRO A 55 -7.49 -5.96 2.67
CA PRO A 55 -8.89 -6.36 2.80
C PRO A 55 -9.20 -7.45 1.77
N GLU A 56 -9.22 -8.71 2.22
CA GLU A 56 -9.48 -9.91 1.42
C GLU A 56 -10.96 -9.93 1.04
N GLY A 57 -11.33 -9.22 -0.02
CA GLY A 57 -12.57 -9.46 -0.73
C GLY A 57 -12.48 -10.78 -1.50
N LEU A 58 -13.59 -11.52 -1.58
CA LEU A 58 -13.71 -12.73 -2.38
C LEU A 58 -13.27 -12.46 -3.82
N SER A 59 -12.25 -13.16 -4.29
CA SER A 59 -11.76 -13.04 -5.66
C SER A 59 -12.77 -13.60 -6.65
N TYR A 60 -12.65 -13.24 -7.94
CA TYR A 60 -13.52 -13.79 -8.98
C TYR A 60 -13.48 -15.32 -9.03
N ARG A 61 -12.31 -15.93 -8.83
CA ARG A 61 -12.15 -17.38 -8.86
C ARG A 61 -12.95 -18.06 -7.76
N GLU A 62 -12.79 -17.63 -6.52
CA GLU A 62 -13.52 -18.19 -5.37
C GLU A 62 -15.03 -17.95 -5.50
N LEU A 63 -15.42 -16.77 -5.98
CA LEU A 63 -16.81 -16.46 -6.27
C LEU A 63 -17.37 -17.40 -7.36
N SER A 64 -16.62 -17.68 -8.43
CA SER A 64 -17.05 -18.57 -9.49
C SER A 64 -17.23 -20.02 -9.01
N GLU A 65 -16.36 -20.49 -8.12
CA GLU A 65 -16.45 -21.81 -7.48
C GLU A 65 -17.67 -21.90 -6.57
N LEU A 66 -17.93 -20.88 -5.73
CA LEU A 66 -19.14 -20.80 -4.91
C LEU A 66 -20.42 -20.73 -5.75
N LEU A 67 -20.38 -20.04 -6.89
CA LEU A 67 -21.51 -20.01 -7.82
C LEU A 67 -21.71 -21.35 -8.52
N ALA A 68 -20.67 -22.16 -8.69
CA ALA A 68 -20.71 -23.46 -9.36
C ALA A 68 -21.22 -24.59 -8.46
N VAL A 69 -21.00 -24.50 -7.14
CA VAL A 69 -21.29 -25.56 -6.17
C VAL A 69 -22.52 -25.21 -5.34
N GLY A 70 -23.59 -26.02 -5.46
CA GLY A 70 -24.76 -25.97 -4.59
C GLY A 70 -26.07 -25.54 -5.26
N THR A 71 -27.14 -25.47 -4.46
CA THR A 71 -28.47 -25.04 -4.91
C THR A 71 -28.58 -23.52 -4.96
N GLU A 72 -29.45 -22.96 -5.82
CA GLU A 72 -29.66 -21.50 -5.92
C GLU A 72 -29.87 -20.84 -4.55
N LYS A 73 -30.62 -21.48 -3.65
CA LYS A 73 -30.89 -20.99 -2.29
C LYS A 73 -29.61 -20.88 -1.46
N SER A 74 -28.79 -21.93 -1.46
CA SER A 74 -27.51 -21.95 -0.73
C SER A 74 -26.53 -20.94 -1.29
N VAL A 75 -26.44 -20.83 -2.62
CA VAL A 75 -25.55 -19.88 -3.28
C VAL A 75 -25.95 -18.43 -2.95
N LYS A 76 -27.25 -18.09 -3.01
CA LYS A 76 -27.74 -16.77 -2.57
C LYS A 76 -27.36 -16.46 -1.12
N GLN A 77 -27.56 -17.41 -0.21
CA GLN A 77 -27.25 -17.23 1.21
C GLN A 77 -25.76 -17.00 1.47
N ASN A 78 -24.88 -17.62 0.70
CA ASN A 78 -23.43 -17.52 0.90
C ASN A 78 -22.80 -16.33 0.17
N VAL A 79 -23.40 -15.86 -0.93
CA VAL A 79 -22.82 -14.81 -1.79
C VAL A 79 -23.38 -13.43 -1.46
N VAL A 80 -24.66 -13.31 -1.11
CA VAL A 80 -25.25 -12.00 -0.78
C VAL A 80 -24.68 -11.48 0.54
N GLY A 81 -24.27 -10.21 0.56
CA GLY A 81 -23.62 -9.56 1.70
C GLY A 81 -22.10 -9.71 1.73
N GLN A 82 -21.53 -10.60 0.92
CA GLN A 82 -20.07 -10.74 0.79
C GLN A 82 -19.45 -9.56 0.06
N THR A 83 -18.24 -9.20 0.47
CA THR A 83 -17.41 -8.22 -0.24
C THR A 83 -16.58 -8.96 -1.28
N VAL A 84 -16.66 -8.54 -2.53
CA VAL A 84 -15.95 -9.16 -3.65
C VAL A 84 -14.95 -8.20 -4.25
N LEU A 85 -13.82 -8.73 -4.70
CA LEU A 85 -12.79 -8.02 -5.46
C LEU A 85 -12.82 -8.55 -6.90
N LEU A 86 -13.29 -7.72 -7.82
CA LEU A 86 -13.56 -8.12 -9.20
C LEU A 86 -12.94 -7.15 -10.18
N ASN A 87 -12.29 -7.63 -11.24
CA ASN A 87 -11.94 -6.82 -12.39
C ASN A 87 -13.06 -6.93 -13.43
N LEU A 88 -13.86 -5.89 -13.59
CA LEU A 88 -15.06 -5.89 -14.44
C LEU A 88 -14.78 -5.25 -15.80
N ALA A 89 -15.24 -5.86 -16.88
CA ALA A 89 -15.29 -5.25 -18.20
C ALA A 89 -16.74 -5.13 -18.67
N ARG A 90 -17.06 -4.13 -19.51
CA ARG A 90 -18.41 -4.02 -20.07
C ARG A 90 -18.76 -5.27 -20.88
N ALA A 91 -19.88 -5.91 -20.55
CA ALA A 91 -20.30 -7.11 -21.23
C ALA A 91 -20.58 -6.81 -22.71
N ARG A 92 -20.03 -7.62 -23.62
CA ARG A 92 -20.20 -7.50 -25.07
C ARG A 92 -20.63 -8.84 -25.64
N GLY A 93 -21.54 -8.83 -26.61
CA GLY A 93 -22.00 -10.02 -27.32
C GLY A 93 -23.52 -10.16 -27.38
N ARG A 94 -24.00 -11.05 -28.25
CA ARG A 94 -25.44 -11.24 -28.54
C ARG A 94 -26.27 -11.70 -27.32
N ASN A 95 -25.63 -12.34 -26.34
CA ASN A 95 -26.29 -12.89 -25.15
C ASN A 95 -26.01 -12.08 -23.87
N ALA A 96 -25.24 -10.98 -23.96
CA ALA A 96 -24.94 -10.14 -22.82
C ALA A 96 -26.14 -9.24 -22.47
N PRO A 97 -26.67 -9.29 -21.24
CA PRO A 97 -27.74 -8.38 -20.84
C PRO A 97 -27.27 -6.92 -20.87
N ALA A 98 -28.13 -6.00 -21.31
CA ALA A 98 -27.78 -4.58 -21.40
C ALA A 98 -27.40 -4.00 -20.02
N GLY A 99 -26.36 -3.17 -20.01
CA GLY A 99 -25.90 -2.50 -18.78
C GLY A 99 -25.21 -3.43 -17.77
N THR A 100 -24.78 -4.62 -18.21
CA THR A 100 -24.02 -5.56 -17.38
C THR A 100 -22.53 -5.56 -17.71
N TYR A 101 -21.76 -6.11 -16.79
CA TYR A 101 -20.32 -6.30 -16.85
C TYR A 101 -19.99 -7.78 -16.71
N THR A 102 -18.81 -8.19 -17.15
CA THR A 102 -18.26 -9.55 -17.00
C THR A 102 -16.88 -9.45 -16.39
N ALA A 103 -16.49 -10.41 -15.55
CA ALA A 103 -15.11 -10.47 -15.06
C ALA A 103 -14.18 -11.17 -16.06
N GLU A 104 -14.68 -12.23 -16.70
CA GLU A 104 -13.98 -12.94 -17.77
C GLU A 104 -14.86 -12.98 -19.04
N ASN A 105 -14.23 -12.91 -20.21
CA ASN A 105 -14.94 -12.91 -21.48
C ASN A 105 -15.47 -14.32 -21.80
N GLY A 106 -16.78 -14.44 -22.02
CA GLY A 106 -17.43 -15.70 -22.40
C GLY A 106 -18.14 -16.42 -21.26
N ASP A 107 -18.05 -15.91 -20.04
CA ASP A 107 -18.71 -16.51 -18.88
C ASP A 107 -20.22 -16.21 -18.79
N PRO A 108 -21.02 -17.14 -18.24
CA PRO A 108 -22.45 -16.92 -17.99
C PRO A 108 -22.71 -16.06 -16.74
N VAL A 109 -21.67 -15.53 -16.09
CA VAL A 109 -21.75 -14.69 -14.89
C VAL A 109 -21.67 -13.23 -15.30
N PHE A 110 -22.73 -12.49 -15.00
CA PHE A 110 -22.87 -11.08 -15.30
C PHE A 110 -23.00 -10.28 -14.01
N PHE A 111 -22.49 -9.06 -14.03
CA PHE A 111 -22.53 -8.14 -12.90
C PHE A 111 -23.31 -6.90 -13.29
N ARG A 112 -24.21 -6.45 -12.42
CA ARG A 112 -24.95 -5.21 -12.60
C ARG A 112 -24.71 -4.30 -11.42
N CYS A 113 -24.35 -3.08 -11.72
CA CYS A 113 -24.02 -2.08 -10.72
C CYS A 113 -25.26 -1.27 -10.38
N ARG A 114 -25.70 -1.29 -9.12
CA ARG A 114 -26.90 -0.55 -8.68
C ARG A 114 -26.64 0.96 -8.64
N ALA A 115 -25.46 1.34 -8.14
CA ALA A 115 -24.90 2.67 -8.29
C ALA A 115 -23.62 2.60 -9.15
N VAL A 116 -23.48 3.51 -10.10
CA VAL A 116 -22.33 3.58 -11.01
C VAL A 116 -21.68 4.94 -10.85
N ALA A 117 -20.38 5.00 -10.56
CA ALA A 117 -19.64 6.25 -10.63
C ALA A 117 -19.69 6.79 -12.08
N GLY A 118 -19.91 8.09 -12.27
CA GLY A 118 -20.02 8.69 -13.60
C GLY A 118 -18.84 8.29 -14.49
N GLY A 119 -19.13 7.67 -15.64
CA GLY A 119 -18.11 7.25 -16.60
C GLY A 119 -17.43 5.89 -16.32
N PHE A 120 -17.92 5.07 -15.38
CA PHE A 120 -17.39 3.71 -15.19
C PHE A 120 -17.63 2.84 -16.44
N THR A 121 -16.54 2.37 -17.04
CA THR A 121 -16.57 1.52 -18.25
C THR A 121 -16.04 0.10 -17.98
N GLY A 122 -15.61 -0.15 -16.74
CA GLY A 122 -14.90 -1.35 -16.30
C GLY A 122 -13.71 -0.97 -15.41
N GLY A 123 -13.08 -1.97 -14.81
CA GLY A 123 -11.95 -1.85 -13.90
C GLY A 123 -12.13 -2.72 -12.65
N GLU A 124 -11.10 -2.73 -11.82
CA GLU A 124 -11.16 -3.36 -10.49
C GLU A 124 -12.16 -2.64 -9.59
N VAL A 125 -13.04 -3.41 -8.96
CA VAL A 125 -14.04 -2.94 -8.00
C VAL A 125 -14.00 -3.83 -6.76
N THR A 126 -14.14 -3.18 -5.61
CA THR A 126 -14.30 -3.83 -4.31
C THR A 126 -15.63 -3.36 -3.77
N THR A 127 -16.62 -4.24 -3.77
CA THR A 127 -18.00 -3.87 -3.41
C THR A 127 -18.73 -5.08 -2.84
N LYS A 128 -19.81 -4.81 -2.10
CA LYS A 128 -20.70 -5.85 -1.62
C LYS A 128 -21.64 -6.32 -2.71
N VAL A 129 -21.92 -7.63 -2.69
CA VAL A 129 -23.01 -8.23 -3.47
C VAL A 129 -24.33 -7.99 -2.73
N GLN A 130 -25.27 -7.30 -3.38
CA GLN A 130 -26.57 -6.98 -2.81
C GLN A 130 -27.64 -7.99 -3.17
N ASP A 131 -27.56 -8.57 -4.36
CA ASP A 131 -28.49 -9.60 -4.80
C ASP A 131 -27.83 -10.51 -5.83
N LEU A 132 -28.39 -11.69 -6.01
CA LEU A 132 -27.99 -12.66 -7.02
C LEU A 132 -29.24 -13.19 -7.70
N ARG A 133 -29.29 -13.15 -9.03
CA ARG A 133 -30.44 -13.62 -9.81
C ARG A 133 -30.02 -14.69 -10.80
N PHE A 134 -30.77 -15.79 -10.81
CA PHE A 134 -30.57 -16.90 -11.74
C PHE A 134 -31.61 -16.80 -12.85
N VAL A 135 -31.15 -16.73 -14.10
CA VAL A 135 -32.02 -16.70 -15.27
C VAL A 135 -32.07 -18.10 -15.88
N ALA A 136 -33.07 -18.88 -15.49
CA ALA A 136 -33.18 -20.30 -15.87
C ALA A 136 -33.14 -20.53 -17.39
N ARG A 137 -33.76 -19.64 -18.18
CA ARG A 137 -33.85 -19.74 -19.64
C ARG A 137 -32.49 -19.69 -20.34
N THR A 138 -31.59 -18.84 -19.85
CA THR A 138 -30.26 -18.60 -20.44
C THR A 138 -29.13 -19.18 -19.60
N LYS A 139 -29.45 -19.82 -18.46
CA LYS A 139 -28.51 -20.31 -17.45
C LYS A 139 -27.53 -19.23 -16.95
N GLN A 140 -27.95 -17.97 -16.99
CA GLN A 140 -27.13 -16.83 -16.59
C GLN A 140 -27.26 -16.57 -15.09
N LYS A 141 -26.17 -16.11 -14.48
CA LYS A 141 -26.11 -15.67 -13.09
C LYS A 141 -25.82 -14.18 -13.10
N ILE A 142 -26.72 -13.37 -12.55
CA ILE A 142 -26.59 -11.92 -12.53
C ILE A 142 -26.42 -11.47 -11.09
N LEU A 143 -25.25 -10.95 -10.74
CA LEU A 143 -24.96 -10.40 -9.42
C LEU A 143 -25.19 -8.89 -9.43
N ASP A 144 -26.06 -8.42 -8.55
CA ASP A 144 -26.27 -6.99 -8.35
C ASP A 144 -25.28 -6.51 -7.29
N LEU A 145 -24.38 -5.61 -7.69
CA LEU A 145 -23.36 -5.00 -6.85
C LEU A 145 -23.86 -3.67 -6.30
N GLU A 146 -23.53 -3.37 -5.04
CA GLU A 146 -23.97 -2.15 -4.36
C GLU A 146 -23.54 -0.88 -5.09
N ARG A 147 -22.25 -0.74 -5.34
CA ARG A 147 -21.68 0.39 -6.06
C ARG A 147 -20.48 -0.09 -6.86
N CYS A 148 -20.52 0.15 -8.17
CA CYS A 148 -19.34 0.02 -9.00
C CYS A 148 -18.69 1.40 -9.11
N SER A 149 -17.66 1.58 -8.31
CA SER A 149 -16.66 2.61 -8.46
C SER A 149 -15.33 1.90 -8.67
N PRO A 150 -14.43 2.42 -9.53
CA PRO A 150 -13.08 1.88 -9.62
C PRO A 150 -12.49 1.94 -8.20
N THR A 151 -12.01 0.82 -7.66
CA THR A 151 -11.54 0.73 -6.27
C THR A 151 -10.58 1.89 -5.97
N ALA A 152 -11.12 2.86 -5.26
CA ALA A 152 -10.40 3.73 -4.36
C ALA A 152 -10.98 3.32 -3.00
N ALA A 153 -10.16 2.66 -2.18
CA ALA A 153 -10.57 2.32 -0.83
C ALA A 153 -10.76 3.63 -0.05
N GLU A 154 -12.00 4.08 0.09
CA GLU A 154 -12.36 5.18 1.01
C GLU A 154 -12.59 4.61 2.42
N PRO A 155 -12.09 5.27 3.48
CA PRO A 155 -11.95 4.66 4.80
C PRO A 155 -13.26 4.65 5.58
N ALA A 156 -13.45 3.59 6.37
CA ALA A 156 -14.53 3.49 7.34
C ALA A 156 -14.36 4.50 8.48
N ARG A 157 -15.41 5.30 8.66
CA ARG A 157 -15.89 6.02 9.86
C ARG A 157 -14.99 6.10 11.11
N ALA A 158 -14.82 7.36 11.52
CA ALA A 158 -14.38 7.88 12.80
C ALA A 158 -14.83 7.10 14.05
N ALA A 159 -13.85 6.79 14.90
CA ALA A 159 -14.00 6.70 16.34
C ALA A 159 -12.93 7.60 16.99
N ALA A 160 -13.37 8.50 17.88
CA ALA A 160 -12.55 9.33 18.77
C ALA A 160 -11.68 8.44 19.70
N ALA A 161 -10.55 8.79 20.33
CA ALA A 161 -9.82 10.02 20.70
C ALA A 161 -8.35 9.56 21.07
N PRO A 162 -7.45 10.32 21.74
CA PRO A 162 -7.36 11.75 22.01
C PRO A 162 -6.05 12.39 21.49
N ALA A 163 -5.96 13.72 21.57
CA ALA A 163 -4.77 14.50 21.26
C ALA A 163 -3.59 14.18 22.21
N PRO A 164 -2.33 14.12 21.71
CA PRO A 164 -1.19 14.32 22.58
C PRO A 164 -0.82 15.81 22.66
N ALA A 165 -0.60 16.25 23.89
CA ALA A 165 -0.11 17.56 24.29
C ALA A 165 1.27 17.91 23.66
N PRO A 166 1.68 19.20 23.63
CA PRO A 166 2.86 19.64 22.91
C PRO A 166 4.14 19.22 23.66
N ALA A 167 4.96 18.38 23.03
CA ALA A 167 6.29 18.04 23.52
C ALA A 167 7.35 18.96 22.86
N THR A 168 7.85 19.87 23.69
CA THR A 168 9.20 20.48 23.72
C THR A 168 10.14 20.28 22.53
N ALA A 169 10.65 21.41 22.05
CA ALA A 169 11.75 21.55 21.09
C ALA A 169 12.96 20.66 21.43
N PRO A 170 13.60 20.01 20.44
CA PRO A 170 14.92 19.44 20.64
C PRO A 170 16.01 20.51 20.52
N ALA A 171 16.86 20.58 21.54
CA ALA A 171 18.15 21.24 21.53
C ALA A 171 19.07 20.67 20.42
N PRO A 172 20.05 21.45 19.91
CA PRO A 172 20.80 21.12 18.69
C PRO A 172 21.69 19.89 18.89
N ALA A 173 21.49 18.87 18.04
CA ALA A 173 22.38 17.72 17.94
C ALA A 173 23.63 18.08 17.12
N ALA A 174 24.79 17.66 17.63
CA ALA A 174 26.10 17.80 17.01
C ALA A 174 26.16 17.26 15.56
N PRO A 175 27.02 17.83 14.70
CA PRO A 175 27.03 17.54 13.26
C PRO A 175 27.42 16.08 12.98
N GLN A 176 26.53 15.36 12.30
CA GLN A 176 26.87 14.09 11.68
C GLN A 176 27.75 14.35 10.43
N PRO A 177 28.76 13.51 10.16
CA PRO A 177 29.67 13.70 9.03
C PRO A 177 28.92 13.66 7.70
N ALA A 178 29.21 14.66 6.86
CA ALA A 178 28.60 14.85 5.55
C ALA A 178 28.77 13.59 4.66
N PRO A 179 27.73 13.18 3.91
CA PRO A 179 27.93 12.19 2.86
C PRO A 179 28.91 12.74 1.82
N ALA A 180 29.89 11.91 1.44
CA ALA A 180 30.97 12.27 0.53
C ALA A 180 30.44 12.89 -0.79
N PRO A 181 31.14 13.91 -1.34
CA PRO A 181 30.71 14.59 -2.56
C PRO A 181 30.76 13.61 -3.73
N ARG A 182 29.58 13.32 -4.31
CA ARG A 182 29.50 12.63 -5.59
C ARG A 182 29.84 13.63 -6.67
N THR A 183 30.92 13.36 -7.41
CA THR A 183 31.41 14.15 -8.53
C THR A 183 30.29 14.46 -9.52
N GLY A 184 29.89 15.73 -9.59
CA GLY A 184 28.88 16.23 -10.51
C GLY A 184 29.36 16.17 -11.95
N GLY A 185 28.57 15.54 -12.82
CA GLY A 185 28.71 15.68 -14.27
C GLY A 185 28.36 17.10 -14.72
N PRO A 186 28.58 17.45 -16.01
CA PRO A 186 28.26 18.77 -16.54
C PRO A 186 26.81 19.15 -16.25
N ALA A 187 26.58 20.42 -15.89
CA ALA A 187 25.26 20.95 -15.56
C ALA A 187 24.27 20.66 -16.71
N LYS A 188 23.29 19.81 -16.43
CA LYS A 188 22.23 19.45 -17.39
C LYS A 188 21.16 20.55 -17.37
N PRO A 189 20.43 20.78 -18.47
CA PRO A 189 19.35 21.76 -18.50
C PRO A 189 18.39 21.60 -17.31
N GLY A 190 18.08 22.70 -16.63
CA GLY A 190 17.20 22.72 -15.44
C GLY A 190 17.85 22.26 -14.13
N MET A 191 19.16 21.93 -14.09
CA MET A 191 19.88 21.51 -12.88
C MET A 191 21.15 22.31 -12.61
N ASP A 192 21.53 22.39 -11.34
CA ASP A 192 22.83 22.91 -10.91
C ASP A 192 23.94 21.83 -10.99
N ALA A 193 25.18 22.23 -10.73
CA ALA A 193 26.34 21.32 -10.74
C ALA A 193 26.33 20.29 -9.59
N GLN A 194 25.48 20.53 -8.58
CA GLN A 194 25.30 19.71 -7.39
C GLN A 194 24.16 18.69 -7.56
N GLY A 195 23.48 18.70 -8.71
CA GLY A 195 22.38 17.80 -9.05
C GLY A 195 21.03 18.19 -8.45
N ASN A 196 20.87 19.42 -7.94
CA ASN A 196 19.56 19.94 -7.55
C ASN A 196 18.84 20.46 -8.79
N VAL A 197 17.53 20.28 -8.82
CA VAL A 197 16.67 20.80 -9.89
C VAL A 197 16.29 22.23 -9.56
N LEU A 198 16.65 23.15 -10.45
CA LEU A 198 16.28 24.56 -10.38
C LEU A 198 14.99 24.83 -11.14
N ASP A 199 14.83 24.22 -12.32
CA ASP A 199 13.64 24.33 -13.16
C ASP A 199 13.26 22.97 -13.72
N SER A 200 12.22 22.36 -13.16
CA SER A 200 11.74 21.03 -13.54
C SER A 200 11.17 20.97 -14.96
N SER A 201 10.75 22.10 -15.54
CA SER A 201 10.22 22.15 -16.92
C SER A 201 11.33 22.01 -17.97
N LYS A 202 12.58 22.29 -17.58
CA LYS A 202 13.77 22.18 -18.43
C LYS A 202 14.54 20.89 -18.23
N VAL A 203 14.11 20.06 -17.29
CA VAL A 203 14.74 18.77 -17.01
C VAL A 203 14.38 17.77 -18.11
N GLU A 204 15.41 17.26 -18.79
CA GLU A 204 15.28 16.31 -19.89
C GLU A 204 15.52 14.86 -19.45
N ALA A 205 14.90 13.91 -20.16
CA ALA A 205 15.00 12.49 -19.83
C ALA A 205 16.46 12.01 -19.89
N GLY A 206 16.87 11.16 -18.95
CA GLY A 206 18.28 10.74 -18.77
C GLY A 206 19.10 11.72 -17.93
N SER A 207 18.47 12.76 -17.39
CA SER A 207 19.16 13.68 -16.48
C SER A 207 19.29 13.12 -15.06
N GLY A 208 18.42 12.17 -14.69
CA GLY A 208 18.41 11.53 -13.37
C GLY A 208 19.21 10.24 -13.26
N ARG A 209 19.07 9.60 -12.10
CA ARG A 209 19.52 8.24 -11.84
C ARG A 209 18.45 7.26 -12.31
N THR A 210 18.81 6.37 -13.23
CA THR A 210 17.95 5.25 -13.61
C THR A 210 17.78 4.29 -12.44
N VAL A 211 16.55 3.86 -12.20
CA VAL A 211 16.20 2.90 -11.16
C VAL A 211 15.20 1.88 -11.71
N LYS A 212 15.30 0.66 -11.17
CA LYS A 212 14.31 -0.37 -11.37
C LYS A 212 13.31 -0.31 -10.21
N GLY A 213 12.05 -0.12 -10.56
CA GLY A 213 10.94 0.03 -9.65
C GLY A 213 10.10 -1.25 -9.52
N LEU A 214 8.85 -1.06 -9.10
CA LEU A 214 7.88 -2.13 -8.91
C LEU A 214 7.58 -2.85 -10.24
N ASN A 215 7.33 -4.16 -10.18
CA ASN A 215 6.99 -4.98 -11.35
C ASN A 215 7.96 -4.84 -12.52
N GLU A 216 9.25 -4.72 -12.23
CA GLU A 216 10.32 -4.60 -13.23
C GLU A 216 10.24 -3.32 -14.07
N TYR A 217 9.47 -2.31 -13.66
CA TYR A 217 9.42 -1.03 -14.36
C TYR A 217 10.75 -0.30 -14.27
N GLU A 218 11.22 0.21 -15.40
CA GLU A 218 12.38 1.07 -15.45
C GLU A 218 11.96 2.53 -15.55
N GLY A 219 12.70 3.38 -14.86
CA GLY A 219 12.43 4.80 -14.80
C GLY A 219 13.60 5.57 -14.21
N GLU A 220 13.40 6.84 -13.97
CA GLU A 220 14.47 7.71 -13.47
C GLU A 220 14.00 8.56 -12.28
N ILE A 221 14.97 8.89 -11.42
CA ILE A 221 14.79 9.80 -10.31
C ILE A 221 15.81 10.92 -10.46
N THR A 222 15.31 12.14 -10.53
CA THR A 222 16.10 13.34 -10.77
C THR A 222 15.97 14.30 -9.59
N GLY A 223 17.06 14.97 -9.26
CA GLY A 223 17.09 15.91 -8.15
C GLY A 223 17.26 15.24 -6.80
N ASN A 224 17.46 16.09 -5.80
CA ASN A 224 17.55 15.66 -4.41
C ASN A 224 16.19 15.84 -3.72
N PRO A 225 15.68 14.81 -3.03
CA PRO A 225 14.43 14.93 -2.29
C PRO A 225 14.57 15.97 -1.18
N ALA A 226 13.58 16.85 -1.06
CA ALA A 226 13.50 17.74 0.09
C ALA A 226 13.28 16.94 1.38
N ALA A 227 13.78 17.44 2.51
CA ALA A 227 13.47 16.88 3.82
C ALA A 227 11.94 16.85 4.01
N ASN A 228 11.38 15.67 4.30
CA ASN A 228 9.95 15.41 4.41
C ASN A 228 9.13 15.52 3.10
N SER A 229 9.77 15.51 1.93
CA SER A 229 9.05 15.41 0.65
C SER A 229 8.21 14.13 0.61
N LYS A 230 6.97 14.23 0.14
CA LYS A 230 6.09 13.07 -0.02
C LYS A 230 6.59 12.12 -1.10
N PHE A 231 7.42 12.63 -2.02
CA PHE A 231 7.98 11.86 -3.12
C PHE A 231 8.99 10.80 -2.66
N THR A 232 9.52 10.91 -1.44
CA THR A 232 10.45 9.90 -0.88
C THR A 232 9.80 8.54 -0.67
N ARG A 233 8.47 8.48 -0.61
CA ARG A 233 7.68 7.24 -0.47
C ARG A 233 7.28 6.65 -1.82
N LEU A 234 7.51 7.38 -2.90
CA LEU A 234 7.13 6.96 -4.25
C LEU A 234 8.21 6.08 -4.86
N GLN A 235 7.78 5.12 -5.68
CA GLN A 235 8.67 4.25 -6.43
C GLN A 235 8.23 4.23 -7.89
N ILE A 236 9.21 4.11 -8.77
CA ILE A 236 8.97 3.85 -10.19
C ILE A 236 8.09 2.60 -10.33
N GLY A 237 7.18 2.60 -11.31
CA GLY A 237 6.19 1.55 -11.52
C GLY A 237 4.92 1.66 -10.67
N MET A 238 4.82 2.64 -9.76
CA MET A 238 3.56 2.87 -9.05
C MET A 238 2.48 3.41 -10.02
N PRO A 239 1.24 2.91 -9.98
CA PRO A 239 0.13 3.47 -10.74
C PRO A 239 -0.25 4.86 -10.21
N VAL A 240 -0.85 5.69 -11.08
CA VAL A 240 -1.27 7.07 -10.76
C VAL A 240 -2.03 7.19 -9.45
N ARG A 241 -2.98 6.27 -9.22
CA ARG A 241 -3.81 6.23 -8.02
C ARG A 241 -2.95 6.12 -6.77
N GLN A 242 -2.07 5.11 -6.72
CA GLN A 242 -1.16 4.90 -5.60
C GLN A 242 -0.25 6.12 -5.37
N VAL A 243 0.23 6.74 -6.46
CA VAL A 243 1.05 7.94 -6.35
C VAL A 243 0.25 9.12 -5.78
N THR A 244 -0.96 9.32 -6.26
CA THR A 244 -1.87 10.38 -5.80
C THR A 244 -2.29 10.15 -4.34
N ASP A 245 -2.47 8.90 -3.91
CA ASP A 245 -2.81 8.57 -2.53
C ASP A 245 -1.65 8.91 -1.58
N LEU A 246 -0.41 8.70 -2.02
CA LEU A 246 0.79 8.96 -1.23
C LEU A 246 1.23 10.44 -1.26
N ALA A 247 1.16 11.09 -2.42
CA ALA A 247 1.58 12.48 -2.62
C ALA A 247 0.45 13.50 -2.39
N GLY A 248 -0.80 13.06 -2.46
CA GLY A 248 -1.99 13.90 -2.49
C GLY A 248 -2.37 14.34 -3.91
N PRO A 249 -3.39 15.21 -4.03
CA PRO A 249 -3.78 15.77 -5.32
C PRO A 249 -2.65 16.65 -5.90
N PRO A 250 -2.43 16.61 -7.22
CA PRO A 250 -1.48 17.50 -7.88
C PRO A 250 -2.01 18.94 -7.90
N THR A 251 -1.10 19.90 -8.05
CA THR A 251 -1.44 21.31 -8.25
C THR A 251 -1.93 21.57 -9.67
N ASP A 252 -1.29 20.94 -10.65
CA ASP A 252 -1.68 20.97 -12.06
C ASP A 252 -1.29 19.64 -12.72
N GLN A 253 -1.91 19.32 -13.85
CA GLN A 253 -1.69 18.08 -14.58
C GLN A 253 -1.85 18.27 -16.08
N GLY A 254 -1.18 17.45 -16.86
CA GLY A 254 -1.41 17.42 -18.30
C GLY A 254 -0.77 16.25 -19.00
N ALA A 255 -0.98 16.15 -20.31
CA ALA A 255 -0.35 15.14 -21.14
C ALA A 255 0.23 15.75 -22.40
N TYR A 256 1.24 15.06 -22.93
CA TYR A 256 1.83 15.33 -24.22
C TYR A 256 2.12 14.01 -24.95
N ILE A 257 2.08 14.09 -26.27
CA ILE A 257 2.38 12.97 -27.17
C ILE A 257 3.90 12.83 -27.24
N THR A 258 4.40 11.60 -27.12
CA THR A 258 5.84 11.34 -27.26
C THR A 258 6.21 11.08 -28.72
N GLY A 259 7.49 11.17 -29.06
CA GLY A 259 8.00 10.78 -30.37
C GLY A 259 7.67 9.33 -30.76
N LYS A 260 7.47 8.45 -29.76
CA LYS A 260 7.12 7.04 -29.99
C LYS A 260 5.69 6.84 -30.51
N ALA A 261 4.81 7.83 -30.39
CA ALA A 261 3.48 7.76 -31.01
C ALA A 261 3.53 7.71 -32.55
N TRP A 262 4.60 8.25 -33.13
CA TRP A 262 4.78 8.38 -34.58
C TRP A 262 5.56 7.22 -35.20
N ILE A 263 6.05 6.28 -34.38
CA ILE A 263 6.72 5.07 -34.86
C ILE A 263 5.63 4.12 -35.38
N PRO A 264 5.62 3.79 -36.69
CA PRO A 264 4.65 2.84 -37.23
C PRO A 264 4.76 1.50 -36.51
N PHE A 265 3.61 0.87 -36.21
CA PHE A 265 3.50 -0.42 -35.52
C PHE A 265 4.03 -0.46 -34.07
N TYR A 266 4.35 0.69 -33.46
CA TYR A 266 4.63 0.75 -32.03
C TYR A 266 3.33 0.77 -31.22
N PHE A 267 3.02 -0.36 -30.59
CA PHE A 267 1.84 -0.53 -29.71
C PHE A 267 2.19 -0.47 -28.21
N GLY A 268 3.40 -0.01 -27.87
CA GLY A 268 3.86 0.08 -26.48
C GLY A 268 3.21 1.22 -25.68
N ALA A 269 3.37 1.18 -24.36
CA ALA A 269 2.73 2.10 -23.41
C ALA A 269 3.22 3.57 -23.50
N ASP A 270 4.43 3.81 -23.97
CA ASP A 270 5.08 5.14 -23.96
C ASP A 270 4.77 6.00 -25.20
N ARG A 271 3.54 5.95 -25.73
CA ARG A 271 3.09 6.81 -26.87
C ARG A 271 2.64 8.20 -26.43
N HIS A 272 2.25 8.32 -25.17
CA HIS A 272 1.95 9.58 -24.53
C HIS A 272 2.48 9.48 -23.10
N ARG A 273 2.80 10.63 -22.55
CA ARG A 273 3.15 10.79 -21.15
C ARG A 273 2.21 11.80 -20.54
N PHE A 274 1.91 11.62 -19.27
CA PHE A 274 1.25 12.64 -18.49
C PHE A 274 2.11 13.03 -17.31
N GLU A 275 2.01 14.30 -16.96
CA GLU A 275 2.76 14.95 -15.92
C GLU A 275 1.79 15.43 -14.84
N MET A 276 2.23 15.32 -13.59
CA MET A 276 1.57 15.87 -12.42
C MET A 276 2.56 16.77 -11.71
N THR A 277 2.21 18.04 -11.53
CA THR A 277 3.03 19.02 -10.84
C THR A 277 2.56 19.14 -9.39
N TYR A 278 3.51 19.22 -8.47
CA TYR A 278 3.25 19.39 -7.04
C TYR A 278 4.04 20.59 -6.55
N LYS A 279 3.33 21.67 -6.23
CA LYS A 279 3.94 22.90 -5.74
C LYS A 279 4.86 22.61 -4.53
N GLY A 280 6.09 23.09 -4.62
CA GLY A 280 7.12 22.91 -3.59
C GLY A 280 7.64 21.49 -3.41
N GLN A 281 7.32 20.55 -4.30
CA GLN A 281 7.78 19.16 -4.21
C GLN A 281 8.42 18.66 -5.50
N GLY A 282 7.89 19.05 -6.66
CA GLY A 282 8.44 18.70 -7.97
C GLY A 282 7.39 18.17 -8.94
N ARG A 283 7.85 17.36 -9.91
CA ARG A 283 6.99 16.79 -10.95
C ARG A 283 7.09 15.28 -10.99
N LEU A 284 5.99 14.64 -11.35
CA LEU A 284 5.88 13.21 -11.55
C LEU A 284 5.44 12.96 -12.99
N ILE A 285 6.14 12.08 -13.69
CA ILE A 285 5.83 11.75 -15.09
C ILE A 285 5.50 10.28 -15.18
N PHE A 286 4.43 10.01 -15.91
CA PHE A 286 3.86 8.69 -16.07
C PHE A 286 3.79 8.34 -17.54
N ALA A 287 3.89 7.04 -17.83
CA ALA A 287 3.71 6.48 -19.16
C ALA A 287 2.69 5.34 -19.12
N GLY A 288 2.03 5.12 -20.26
CA GLY A 288 0.94 4.16 -20.39
C GLY A 288 -0.43 4.79 -20.23
N GLY A 289 -1.45 3.97 -20.54
CA GLY A 289 -2.84 4.37 -20.61
C GLY A 289 -3.35 4.58 -22.04
N GLY A 290 -4.56 5.12 -22.16
CA GLY A 290 -5.13 5.59 -23.42
C GLY A 290 -4.95 7.10 -23.58
N MET A 291 -4.94 7.61 -24.81
CA MET A 291 -4.89 9.06 -25.03
C MET A 291 -6.12 9.74 -24.39
N GLY A 292 -5.88 10.60 -23.41
CA GLY A 292 -6.94 11.26 -22.60
C GLY A 292 -7.32 10.53 -21.31
N ASP A 293 -6.75 9.35 -21.03
CA ASP A 293 -6.90 8.64 -19.77
C ASP A 293 -5.66 8.86 -18.88
N PHE A 294 -5.74 9.88 -18.03
CA PHE A 294 -4.69 10.25 -17.07
C PHE A 294 -4.64 9.32 -15.84
N GLY A 295 -5.47 8.28 -15.77
CA GLY A 295 -5.60 7.41 -14.59
C GLY A 295 -4.88 6.07 -14.70
N SER A 296 -4.50 5.65 -15.91
CA SER A 296 -4.04 4.28 -16.18
C SER A 296 -2.54 4.13 -16.48
N GLY A 297 -1.75 5.19 -16.29
CA GLY A 297 -0.29 5.11 -16.44
C GLY A 297 0.46 4.69 -15.17
N TYR A 298 1.73 4.38 -15.37
CA TYR A 298 2.67 4.01 -14.33
C TYR A 298 3.77 5.05 -14.22
N LEU A 299 4.20 5.31 -13.00
CA LEU A 299 5.23 6.31 -12.69
C LEU A 299 6.55 5.87 -13.31
N ILE A 300 7.08 6.67 -14.23
CA ILE A 300 8.37 6.39 -14.88
C ILE A 300 9.43 7.43 -14.53
N TRP A 301 9.04 8.57 -13.95
CA TRP A 301 9.98 9.60 -13.56
C TRP A 301 9.53 10.38 -12.33
N ILE A 302 10.43 10.51 -11.36
CA ILE A 302 10.28 11.42 -10.22
C ILE A 302 11.30 12.56 -10.37
N ILE A 303 10.83 13.79 -10.43
CA ILE A 303 11.68 14.99 -10.43
C ILE A 303 11.46 15.70 -9.10
N HIS A 304 12.46 15.70 -8.24
CA HIS A 304 12.43 16.44 -6.98
C HIS A 304 12.83 17.89 -7.20
N ASN A 305 11.92 18.81 -6.91
CA ASN A 305 12.19 20.24 -6.93
C ASN A 305 11.45 20.93 -5.78
N PRO A 306 12.15 21.36 -4.70
CA PRO A 306 11.54 22.08 -3.59
C PRO A 306 10.98 23.45 -4.00
N ASN A 307 11.37 23.99 -5.15
CA ASN A 307 10.95 25.28 -5.69
C ASN A 307 9.94 25.14 -6.84
N GLU A 308 9.34 23.97 -7.02
CA GLU A 308 8.35 23.75 -8.09
C GLU A 308 7.20 24.77 -7.99
N PRO A 309 6.92 25.57 -9.03
CA PRO A 309 5.83 26.55 -9.00
C PRO A 309 4.45 25.91 -8.89
N GLY A 310 4.33 24.65 -9.34
CA GLY A 310 3.10 23.87 -9.32
C GLY A 310 2.25 24.02 -10.57
N TYR A 311 2.71 24.78 -11.56
CA TYR A 311 1.97 25.05 -12.80
C TYR A 311 2.84 24.70 -14.00
N ARG A 312 2.20 24.26 -15.08
CA ARG A 312 2.85 23.91 -16.34
C ARG A 312 2.69 24.99 -17.40
#